data_AF-A0A820Q8I9-F1
#
_entry.id   AF-A0A820Q8I9-F1
#
_cell.length_a   1.000
_cell.length_b   1.000
_cell.length_c   1.000
_cell.angle_alpha   90.00
_cell.angle_beta   90.00
_cell.angle_gamma   90.00
#
_symmetry.space_group_name_H-M   'P 1'
#
loop_
_entity.id
_entity.type
_entity.pdbx_description
1 polymer ?
#
loop_
_entity_poly.entity_id
_entity_poly.type
_entity_poly.pdbx_seq_one_letter_code
_entity_poly.pdbx_strand_id
1 'polypeptide(L)'
;MATSATTSKQCFICEKDKATLYQCEGCSEKFCFTDLLKHRQENVLELENIVTDCDTFQQNISEQEKDLYHRSLVKQVNEWERDSITKIKQTAEDCRQKLIKPTDDNIAEIKKKLNQFIT
;
A
#
# COMPACT_ATOMS: atom_id res chain seq x y z
N MET A 1 -68.88 -0.70 4.32
CA MET A 1 -68.30 -1.11 5.61
C MET A 1 -66.90 -0.55 5.69
N ALA A 2 -66.58 0.22 6.74
CA ALA A 2 -65.25 0.80 6.93
C ALA A 2 -64.29 -0.30 7.41
N THR A 3 -63.27 -0.60 6.62
CA THR A 3 -62.14 -1.45 7.03
C THR A 3 -61.20 -0.61 7.87
N SER A 4 -61.26 -0.79 9.19
CA SER A 4 -60.28 -0.24 10.12
C SER A 4 -58.89 -0.80 9.81
N ALA A 5 -58.02 0.02 9.23
CA ALA A 5 -56.60 -0.31 9.11
C ALA A 5 -55.99 -0.30 10.52
N THR A 6 -55.64 -1.46 11.04
CA THR A 6 -54.88 -1.61 12.28
C THR A 6 -53.49 -1.03 12.05
N THR A 7 -53.30 0.26 12.29
CA THR A 7 -51.97 0.87 12.33
C THR A 7 -51.18 0.14 13.42
N SER A 8 -50.19 -0.65 13.05
CA SER A 8 -49.29 -1.34 14.00
C SER A 8 -48.73 -0.32 15.00
N LYS A 9 -49.08 -0.51 16.27
CA LYS A 9 -48.63 0.30 17.42
C LYS A 9 -47.52 -0.39 18.20
N GLN A 10 -46.79 -1.29 17.54
CA GLN A 10 -45.76 -2.10 18.16
C GLN A 10 -44.37 -1.45 17.99
N CYS A 11 -43.56 -1.49 19.04
CA CYS A 11 -42.15 -1.10 18.97
C CYS A 11 -41.35 -2.11 18.15
N PHE A 12 -40.46 -1.64 17.27
CA PHE A 12 -39.57 -2.48 16.46
C PHE A 12 -38.62 -3.35 17.30
N ILE A 13 -38.14 -2.87 18.45
CA ILE A 13 -37.16 -3.58 19.29
C ILE A 13 -37.83 -4.50 20.31
N CYS A 14 -38.69 -3.94 21.18
CA CYS A 14 -39.27 -4.72 22.28
C CYS A 14 -40.57 -5.43 21.92
N GLU A 15 -41.07 -5.24 20.70
CA GLU A 15 -42.26 -5.91 20.18
C GLU A 15 -43.54 -5.71 21.03
N LYS A 16 -43.55 -4.70 21.90
CA LYS A 16 -44.73 -4.39 22.74
C LYS A 16 -45.55 -3.28 22.11
N ASP A 17 -46.87 -3.42 22.20
CA ASP A 17 -47.79 -2.33 21.87
C ASP A 17 -47.59 -1.15 22.82
N LYS A 18 -47.50 0.05 22.24
CA LYS A 18 -47.33 1.30 22.99
C LYS A 18 -48.37 2.33 22.54
N ALA A 19 -48.84 3.13 23.49
CA ALA A 19 -49.75 4.24 23.20
C ALA A 19 -49.11 5.30 22.29
N THR A 20 -47.79 5.47 22.42
CA THR A 20 -47.00 6.43 21.64
C THR A 20 -45.78 5.71 21.07
N LEU A 21 -45.58 5.87 19.76
CA LEU A 21 -44.39 5.44 19.05
C LEU A 21 -43.75 6.65 18.38
N TYR A 22 -42.44 6.61 18.27
CA TYR A 22 -41.63 7.62 17.63
C TYR A 22 -40.95 6.97 16.43
N GLN A 23 -41.04 7.62 15.27
CA GLN A 23 -40.37 7.16 14.06
C GLN A 23 -38.95 7.72 14.01
N CYS A 24 -37.97 6.85 13.76
CA CYS A 24 -36.62 7.29 13.44
C CYS A 24 -36.57 7.66 11.95
N GLU A 25 -36.16 8.88 11.62
CA GLU A 25 -36.05 9.32 10.22
C GLU A 25 -34.91 8.62 9.46
N GLY A 26 -33.90 8.13 10.17
CA GLY A 26 -32.74 7.46 9.58
C GLY A 26 -33.03 6.05 9.07
N CYS A 27 -33.65 5.21 9.91
CA CYS A 27 -33.98 3.82 9.55
C CYS A 27 -35.47 3.61 9.20
N SER A 28 -36.31 4.64 9.32
CA SER A 28 -37.76 4.61 9.12
C SER A 28 -38.55 3.71 10.08
N GLU A 29 -37.90 3.07 11.04
CA GLU A 29 -38.53 2.20 12.04
C GLU A 29 -39.18 2.98 13.19
N LYS A 30 -40.15 2.34 13.86
CA LYS A 30 -40.90 2.94 14.98
C LYS A 30 -40.53 2.33 16.32
N PHE A 31 -40.26 3.18 17.30
CA PHE A 31 -39.74 2.78 18.60
C PHE A 31 -40.57 3.34 19.75
N CYS A 32 -40.55 2.65 20.88
CA CYS A 32 -40.91 3.28 22.15
C CYS A 32 -39.79 4.24 22.58
N PHE A 33 -40.09 5.22 23.43
CA PHE A 33 -39.13 6.26 23.80
C PHE A 33 -37.79 5.70 24.33
N THR A 34 -37.83 4.67 25.18
CA THR A 34 -36.62 4.05 25.75
C THR A 34 -35.77 3.38 24.67
N ASP A 35 -36.40 2.61 23.79
CA ASP A 35 -35.70 1.89 22.72
C ASP A 35 -35.17 2.86 21.65
N LEU A 36 -35.86 3.98 21.41
CA LEU A 36 -35.38 5.05 20.53
C LEU A 36 -34.07 5.66 21.06
N LEU A 37 -34.01 5.95 22.35
CA LEU A 37 -32.80 6.50 22.97
C LEU A 37 -31.62 5.52 22.88
N LYS A 38 -31.89 4.23 23.12
CA LYS A 38 -30.87 3.18 22.99
C LYS A 38 -30.38 3.05 21.55
N HIS A 39 -31.30 2.98 20.59
CA HIS A 39 -30.98 2.94 19.16
C HIS A 39 -30.11 4.14 18.75
N ARG A 40 -30.45 5.35 19.20
CA ARG A 40 -29.65 6.54 18.91
C ARG A 40 -28.26 6.45 19.53
N GLN A 41 -28.13 5.95 20.74
CA GLN A 41 -26.84 5.77 21.41
C GLN A 41 -25.97 4.73 20.68
N GLU A 42 -26.56 3.62 20.26
CA GLU A 42 -25.88 2.59 19.47
C GLU A 42 -25.34 3.17 18.16
N ASN A 43 -26.17 3.94 17.42
CA ASN A 43 -25.72 4.60 16.18
C ASN A 43 -24.56 5.59 16.42
N VAL A 44 -24.55 6.31 17.56
CA VAL A 44 -23.43 7.21 17.89
C VAL A 44 -22.15 6.43 18.13
N LEU A 45 -22.22 5.32 18.87
CA LEU A 45 -21.06 4.46 19.12
C LEU A 45 -20.53 3.84 17.82
N GLU A 46 -21.42 3.40 16.92
CA GLU A 46 -21.02 2.90 15.60
C GLU A 46 -20.30 3.97 14.77
N LEU A 47 -20.79 5.22 14.79
CA LEU A 47 -20.13 6.33 14.11
C LEU A 47 -18.76 6.66 14.71
N GLU A 48 -18.62 6.64 16.03
CA GLU A 48 -17.33 6.83 16.71
C GLU A 48 -16.31 5.74 16.32
N ASN A 49 -16.76 4.49 16.20
CA ASN A 49 -15.93 3.39 15.72
C ASN A 49 -15.50 3.60 14.27
N ILE A 50 -16.40 4.01 13.38
CA ILE A 50 -16.08 4.30 11.97
C ILE A 50 -15.02 5.41 11.88
N VAL A 51 -15.15 6.47 12.66
CA VAL A 51 -14.15 7.56 12.70
C VAL A 51 -12.79 7.03 13.13
N THR A 52 -12.76 6.21 14.20
CA THR A 52 -11.53 5.59 14.70
C THR A 52 -10.88 4.67 13.66
N ASP A 53 -11.68 3.88 12.94
CA ASP A 53 -11.22 3.02 11.86
C ASP A 53 -10.65 3.82 10.69
N CYS A 54 -11.29 4.94 10.33
CA CYS A 54 -10.80 5.85 9.29
C CYS A 54 -9.44 6.47 9.69
N ASP A 55 -9.30 6.93 10.92
CA ASP A 55 -8.04 7.50 11.42
C ASP A 55 -6.91 6.45 11.40
N THR A 56 -7.22 5.24 11.86
CA THR A 56 -6.28 4.10 11.84
C THR A 56 -5.88 3.75 10.42
N PHE A 57 -6.84 3.72 9.48
CA PHE A 57 -6.57 3.43 8.08
C PHE A 57 -5.68 4.51 7.44
N GLN A 58 -5.95 5.79 7.72
CA GLN A 58 -5.14 6.90 7.24
C GLN A 58 -3.70 6.86 7.80
N GLN A 59 -3.55 6.49 9.07
CA GLN A 59 -2.24 6.29 9.68
C GLN A 59 -1.48 5.15 8.99
N ASN A 60 -2.12 3.99 8.77
CA ASN A 60 -1.52 2.84 8.10
C ASN A 60 -1.05 3.18 6.68
N ILE A 61 -1.85 3.92 5.91
CA ILE A 61 -1.45 4.40 4.57
C ILE A 61 -0.21 5.29 4.68
N SER A 62 -0.24 6.26 5.59
CA SER A 62 0.86 7.22 5.79
C SER A 62 2.16 6.52 6.19
N GLU A 63 2.09 5.45 6.99
CA GLU A 63 3.23 4.62 7.36
C GLU A 63 3.78 3.85 6.16
N GLN A 64 2.91 3.30 5.30
CA GLN A 64 3.34 2.60 4.07
C GLN A 64 3.95 3.52 3.00
N GLU A 65 3.60 4.80 3.00
CA GLU A 65 4.23 5.80 2.13
C GLU A 65 5.64 6.17 2.58
N LYS A 66 5.91 6.19 3.89
CA LYS A 66 7.27 6.48 4.41
C LYS A 66 8.25 5.36 4.12
N ASP A 67 7.76 4.13 3.92
CA ASP A 67 8.57 2.93 3.76
C ASP A 67 8.91 2.57 2.30
N LEU A 68 8.78 3.51 1.35
CA LEU A 68 9.00 3.26 -0.08
C LEU A 68 10.36 2.63 -0.41
N TYR A 69 11.43 3.03 0.30
CA TYR A 69 12.79 2.49 0.11
C TYR A 69 13.02 1.12 0.78
N HIS A 70 12.12 0.70 1.67
CA HIS A 70 12.16 -0.60 2.34
C HIS A 70 11.21 -1.61 1.69
N ARG A 71 10.34 -1.18 0.77
CA ARG A 71 9.60 -2.08 -0.09
C ARG A 71 10.58 -3.03 -0.77
N SER A 72 10.33 -4.32 -0.57
CA SER A 72 11.18 -5.42 -1.07
C SER A 72 11.52 -5.28 -2.55
N LEU A 73 10.60 -4.77 -3.37
CA LEU A 73 10.82 -4.55 -4.79
C LEU A 73 11.84 -3.44 -5.08
N VAL A 74 11.80 -2.31 -4.36
CA VAL A 74 12.79 -1.23 -4.55
C VAL A 74 14.18 -1.70 -4.12
N LYS A 75 14.27 -2.48 -3.04
CA LYS A 75 15.51 -3.11 -2.62
C LYS A 75 16.07 -4.06 -3.71
N GLN A 76 15.22 -4.89 -4.30
CA GLN A 76 15.60 -5.79 -5.39
C GLN A 76 16.08 -5.01 -6.63
N VAL A 77 15.43 -3.88 -6.97
CA VAL A 77 15.88 -3.01 -8.07
C VAL A 77 17.27 -2.43 -7.76
N ASN A 78 17.49 -1.94 -6.54
CA ASN A 78 18.78 -1.40 -6.13
C ASN A 78 19.90 -2.46 -6.13
N GLU A 79 19.59 -3.69 -5.72
CA GLU A 79 20.52 -4.82 -5.79
C GLU A 79 20.84 -5.19 -7.24
N TRP A 80 19.82 -5.32 -8.08
CA TRP A 80 19.97 -5.58 -9.51
C TRP A 80 20.81 -4.51 -10.21
N GLU A 81 20.59 -3.23 -9.90
CA GLU A 81 21.35 -2.12 -10.46
C GLU A 81 22.84 -2.22 -10.08
N ARG A 82 23.14 -2.41 -8.79
CA ARG A 82 24.51 -2.53 -8.29
C ARG A 82 25.26 -3.70 -8.92
N ASP A 83 24.61 -4.85 -9.02
CA ASP A 83 25.18 -6.05 -9.61
C ASP A 83 25.44 -5.88 -11.10
N SER A 84 24.50 -5.24 -11.80
CA SER A 84 24.62 -4.95 -13.23
C SER A 84 25.79 -4.01 -13.52
N ILE A 85 25.93 -2.92 -12.75
CA ILE A 85 27.07 -1.99 -12.86
C ILE A 85 28.39 -2.73 -12.64
N THR A 86 28.45 -3.61 -11.63
CA THR A 86 29.66 -4.38 -11.32
C THR A 86 30.05 -5.29 -12.48
N LYS A 87 29.09 -6.04 -13.03
CA LYS A 87 29.31 -6.94 -14.18
C LYS A 87 29.77 -6.17 -15.43
N ILE A 88 29.14 -5.04 -15.71
CA ILE A 88 29.51 -4.18 -16.85
C ILE A 88 30.96 -3.67 -16.68
N LYS A 89 31.32 -3.19 -15.49
CA LYS A 89 32.68 -2.70 -15.21
C LYS A 89 33.74 -3.80 -15.35
N GLN A 90 33.49 -4.97 -14.78
CA GLN A 90 34.39 -6.13 -14.89
C GLN A 90 34.57 -6.54 -16.34
N THR A 91 33.47 -6.70 -17.09
CA THR A 91 33.53 -7.08 -18.50
C THR A 91 34.30 -6.06 -19.34
N ALA A 92 34.07 -4.77 -19.10
CA ALA A 92 34.79 -3.71 -19.80
C ALA A 92 36.29 -3.72 -19.49
N GLU A 93 36.68 -4.03 -18.25
CA GLU A 93 38.08 -4.16 -17.87
C GLU A 93 38.73 -5.38 -18.52
N ASP A 94 38.06 -6.53 -18.50
CA ASP A 94 38.54 -7.74 -19.18
C ASP A 94 38.75 -7.50 -20.68
N CYS A 95 37.83 -6.78 -21.33
CA CYS A 95 37.98 -6.38 -22.73
C CYS A 95 39.19 -5.46 -22.94
N ARG A 96 39.42 -4.48 -22.05
CA ARG A 96 40.60 -3.59 -22.13
C ARG A 96 41.90 -4.40 -22.01
N GLN A 97 41.99 -5.29 -21.02
CA GLN A 97 43.18 -6.10 -20.78
C GLN A 97 43.49 -7.03 -21.96
N LYS A 98 42.46 -7.61 -22.60
CA LYS A 98 42.60 -8.44 -23.80
C LYS A 98 43.14 -7.67 -25.01
N LEU A 99 42.95 -6.35 -25.08
CA LEU A 99 43.44 -5.53 -26.18
C LEU A 99 44.82 -4.93 -25.89
N ILE A 100 45.03 -4.43 -24.67
CA ILE A 100 46.27 -3.76 -24.28
C ILE A 100 47.44 -4.73 -24.28
N LYS A 101 47.29 -5.90 -23.64
CA LYS A 101 48.42 -6.83 -23.46
C LYS A 101 49.04 -7.31 -24.79
N PRO A 102 48.27 -7.80 -25.79
CA PRO A 102 48.85 -8.16 -27.08
C PRO A 102 49.45 -6.97 -27.83
N THR A 103 48.85 -5.78 -27.67
CA THR A 103 49.37 -4.55 -28.30
C THR A 103 50.74 -4.19 -27.73
N ASP A 104 50.88 -4.22 -26.41
CA ASP A 104 52.14 -3.93 -25.71
C ASP A 104 53.21 -4.96 -26.07
N ASP A 105 52.86 -6.25 -26.09
CA ASP A 105 53.75 -7.34 -26.50
C ASP A 105 54.25 -7.13 -27.95
N ASN A 106 53.34 -6.81 -28.88
CA ASN A 106 53.68 -6.52 -30.27
C ASN A 106 54.60 -5.30 -30.40
N ILE A 107 54.32 -4.21 -29.67
CA ILE A 107 55.16 -3.01 -29.67
C ILE A 107 56.56 -3.34 -29.15
N ALA A 108 56.66 -4.13 -28.08
CA ALA A 108 57.95 -4.57 -27.53
C ALA A 108 58.74 -5.42 -28.54
N GLU A 109 58.07 -6.32 -29.26
CA GLU A 109 58.72 -7.13 -30.30
C GLU A 109 59.21 -6.28 -31.48
N ILE A 110 58.40 -5.33 -31.95
CA ILE A 110 58.80 -4.40 -33.01
C ILE A 110 60.03 -3.59 -32.59
N LYS A 111 60.04 -3.04 -31.37
CA LYS A 111 61.19 -2.30 -30.83
C LYS A 111 62.46 -3.16 -30.79
N LYS A 112 62.34 -4.41 -30.36
CA LYS A 112 63.48 -5.35 -30.32
C LYS A 112 64.05 -5.60 -31.72
N LYS A 113 63.18 -5.89 -32.70
CA LYS A 113 63.60 -6.11 -34.10
C LYS A 113 64.27 -4.86 -34.68
N LEU A 114 63.70 -3.68 -34.46
CA LEU A 114 64.28 -2.42 -34.93
C LEU A 114 65.71 -2.22 -34.43
N ASN A 115 65.95 -2.44 -33.13
CA ASN A 115 67.28 -2.28 -32.54
C ASN A 115 68.30 -3.27 -33.12
N GLN A 116 67.88 -4.47 -33.51
CA GLN A 116 68.74 -5.46 -34.16
C GLN A 116 69.15 -5.07 -35.59
N PHE A 117 68.37 -4.20 -36.27
CA PHE A 117 68.71 -3.71 -37.60
C PHE A 117 69.62 -2.48 -37.59
N ILE A 118 69.63 -1.73 -36.49
CA ILE A 118 70.38 -0.46 -36.35
C ILE A 118 71.76 -0.68 -35.72
N THR A 119 72.01 -1.87 -35.15
CA THR A 119 73.30 -2.28 -34.56
C THR A 119 74.05 -3.19 -35.51
#